data_AF-A0A3N5SQS9-F1
#
_entry.id   AF-A0A3N5SQS9-F1
#
_cell.length_a   1.000
_cell.length_b   1.000
_cell.length_c   1.000
_cell.angle_alpha   90.00
_cell.angle_beta   90.00
_cell.angle_gamma   90.00
#
_symmetry.space_group_name_H-M   'P 1'
#
loop_
_entity.id
_entity.type
_entity.pdbx_description
1 polymer ?
#
loop_
_entity_poly.entity_id
_entity_poly.type
_entity_poly.pdbx_seq_one_letter_code
_entity_poly.pdbx_strand_id
1 'polypeptide(L)'
;MLPFQHGEALGISNRWHQGQYCSLITKAGIVGCGIYDLKTPAEFGQAIAIAKGTPAHPLTEPEDLLPAKIVGVTPRAEALGIRVGMTGREAVELMLQASKSLGDG
;
A
#
# COMPACT_ATOMS: atom_id res chain seq x y z
N MET A 1 12.06 -5.92 -5.87
CA MET A 1 10.73 -6.47 -6.23
C MET A 1 10.36 -7.52 -5.21
N LEU A 2 9.12 -7.52 -4.71
CA LEU A 2 8.61 -8.53 -3.78
C LEU A 2 7.58 -9.42 -4.49
N PRO A 3 7.68 -10.76 -4.36
CA PRO A 3 6.76 -11.68 -5.02
C PRO A 3 5.44 -11.86 -4.26
N PHE A 4 4.37 -12.03 -5.03
CA PHE A 4 3.00 -12.26 -4.59
C PHE A 4 2.32 -13.28 -5.50
N GLN A 5 1.14 -13.78 -5.11
CA GLN A 5 0.40 -14.74 -5.91
C GLN A 5 -0.04 -14.14 -7.26
N HIS A 6 -0.41 -12.85 -7.28
CA HIS A 6 -0.93 -12.19 -8.48
C HIS A 6 0.11 -11.38 -9.28
N GLY A 7 1.39 -11.39 -8.89
CA GLY A 7 2.46 -10.68 -9.59
C GLY A 7 3.59 -10.26 -8.65
N GLU A 8 4.22 -9.13 -8.96
CA GLU A 8 5.28 -8.55 -8.13
C GLU A 8 4.97 -7.09 -7.79
N ALA A 9 5.32 -6.67 -6.58
CA ALA A 9 5.24 -5.28 -6.15
C ALA A 9 6.65 -4.67 -6.03
N LEU A 10 6.78 -3.39 -6.37
CA LEU A 10 7.98 -2.61 -6.11
C LEU A 10 7.97 -2.14 -4.64
N GLY A 11 8.88 -2.68 -3.84
CA GLY A 11 9.15 -2.17 -2.50
C GLY A 11 10.05 -0.94 -2.54
N ILE A 12 9.71 0.09 -1.78
CA ILE A 12 10.54 1.28 -1.57
C ILE A 12 10.63 1.54 -0.06
N SER A 13 11.83 1.83 0.42
CA SER A 13 12.06 2.39 1.76
C SER A 13 13.05 3.55 1.69
N ASN A 14 12.79 4.59 2.47
CA ASN A 14 13.65 5.76 2.59
C ASN A 14 13.71 6.21 4.06
N ARG A 15 14.86 6.76 4.44
CA ARG A 15 15.14 7.24 5.80
C ARG A 15 15.78 8.62 5.72
N TRP A 16 15.39 9.51 6.63
CA TRP A 16 16.00 10.82 6.80
C TRP A 16 16.03 11.19 8.29
N HIS A 17 16.58 12.36 8.60
CA HIS A 17 16.61 12.81 9.99
C HIS A 17 15.19 12.92 10.56
N GLN A 18 14.92 12.12 11.61
CA GLN A 18 13.62 12.05 12.29
C GLN A 18 12.44 11.53 11.46
N GLY A 19 12.70 10.83 10.34
CA GLY A 19 11.61 10.27 9.56
C GLY A 19 11.99 9.07 8.70
N GLN A 20 10.95 8.34 8.31
CA GLN A 20 11.06 7.17 7.47
C GLN A 20 9.78 6.98 6.68
N TYR A 21 9.92 6.23 5.59
CA TYR A 21 8.86 5.91 4.66
C TYR A 21 9.10 4.51 4.12
N CYS A 22 8.03 3.72 4.00
CA CYS A 22 8.05 2.51 3.21
C CYS A 22 6.71 2.30 2.48
N SER A 23 6.77 1.64 1.32
CA SER A 23 5.63 1.39 0.46
C SER A 23 5.80 0.14 -0.40
N LEU A 24 4.68 -0.47 -0.78
CA LEU A 24 4.59 -1.46 -1.84
C LEU A 24 3.76 -0.88 -2.98
N ILE A 25 4.37 -0.75 -4.15
CA ILE A 25 3.79 -0.13 -5.33
C ILE A 25 3.45 -1.22 -6.36
N THR A 26 2.22 -1.13 -6.88
CA THR A 26 1.72 -1.94 -8.00
C THR A 26 1.27 -1.00 -9.13
N LYS A 27 0.90 -1.55 -10.29
CA LYS A 27 0.33 -0.76 -11.38
C LYS A 27 -1.02 -0.13 -11.00
N ALA A 28 -1.81 -0.79 -10.16
CA ALA A 28 -3.15 -0.33 -9.77
C ALA A 28 -3.16 0.63 -8.59
N GLY A 29 -2.11 0.68 -7.77
CA GLY A 29 -2.09 1.49 -6.55
C GLY A 29 -0.92 1.19 -5.61
N ILE A 30 -0.99 1.79 -4.41
CA ILE A 30 0.06 1.74 -3.40
C ILE A 30 -0.49 1.30 -2.04
N VAL A 31 0.22 0.37 -1.38
CA VAL A 31 0.09 0.14 0.06
C VAL A 31 1.24 0.85 0.77
N GLY A 32 0.93 1.82 1.61
CA GLY A 32 1.91 2.73 2.22
C GLY A 32 1.89 2.73 3.74
N CYS A 33 2.98 3.18 4.36
CA CYS A 33 2.99 3.47 5.79
C CYS A 33 2.18 4.73 6.15
N GLY A 34 2.12 5.10 7.43
CA GLY A 34 1.25 6.18 7.91
C GLY A 34 1.57 7.62 7.48
N ILE A 35 2.56 7.85 6.61
CA ILE A 35 2.96 9.20 6.18
C ILE A 35 2.14 9.73 5.00
N TYR A 36 1.43 8.86 4.26
CA TYR A 36 0.57 9.29 3.17
C TYR A 36 -0.68 9.99 3.69
N ASP A 37 -1.09 11.04 2.97
CA ASP A 37 -2.45 11.58 3.05
C ASP A 37 -3.38 10.74 2.15
N LEU A 38 -4.64 10.55 2.57
CA LEU A 38 -5.66 9.88 1.75
C LEU A 38 -6.47 10.86 0.91
N LYS A 39 -6.54 12.13 1.31
CA LYS A 39 -7.38 13.13 0.64
C LYS A 39 -6.83 13.45 -0.75
N THR A 40 -5.56 13.83 -0.82
CA THR A 40 -4.87 14.22 -2.07
C THR A 40 -4.95 13.13 -3.13
N PRO A 41 -4.52 11.87 -2.90
CA PRO A 41 -4.63 10.82 -3.92
C PRO A 41 -6.08 10.47 -4.29
N ALA A 42 -7.03 10.61 -3.37
CA ALA A 42 -8.44 10.39 -3.67
C ALA A 42 -9.00 11.41 -4.68
N GLU A 43 -8.57 12.67 -4.62
CA GLU A 43 -8.96 13.72 -5.59
C GLU A 43 -8.56 13.36 -7.02
N PHE A 44 -7.50 12.58 -7.19
CA PHE A 44 -7.01 12.10 -8.49
C PHE A 44 -7.43 10.66 -8.81
N GLY A 45 -8.32 10.05 -8.02
CA GLY A 45 -8.81 8.69 -8.25
C GLY A 45 -7.76 7.59 -8.05
N GLN A 46 -6.69 7.86 -7.30
CA GLN A 46 -5.63 6.88 -7.05
C GLN A 46 -6.04 5.88 -5.95
N ALA A 47 -5.65 4.62 -6.12
CA ALA A 47 -5.87 3.58 -5.10
C ALA A 47 -4.73 3.59 -4.08
N ILE A 48 -5.02 4.03 -2.84
CA ILE A 48 -4.07 4.00 -1.73
C ILE A 48 -4.69 3.27 -0.55
N ALA A 49 -3.91 2.39 0.09
CA ALA A 49 -4.23 1.78 1.38
C ALA A 49 -3.11 2.06 2.39
N ILE A 50 -3.46 2.55 3.57
CA ILE A 50 -2.50 2.91 4.62
C ILE A 50 -2.42 1.80 5.65
N ALA A 51 -1.24 1.20 5.79
CA ALA A 51 -0.89 0.35 6.90
C ALA A 51 -0.28 1.17 8.04
N LYS A 52 -0.57 0.79 9.29
CA LYS A 52 -0.06 1.50 10.47
C LYS A 52 0.72 0.57 11.40
N GLY A 53 1.95 0.98 11.70
CA GLY A 53 2.76 0.38 12.76
C GLY A 53 2.51 1.05 14.11
N THR A 54 3.32 0.70 15.09
CA THR A 54 3.29 1.31 16.44
C THR A 54 4.64 1.93 16.75
N PRO A 55 4.75 2.82 17.76
CA PRO A 55 6.07 3.31 18.18
C PRO A 55 7.05 2.18 18.58
N ALA A 56 6.54 1.05 19.10
CA ALA A 56 7.37 -0.11 19.44
C ALA A 56 7.74 -0.97 18.22
N HIS A 57 6.92 -0.93 17.15
CA HIS A 57 7.12 -1.68 15.91
C HIS A 57 6.81 -0.75 14.73
N PRO A 58 7.72 0.18 14.41
CA PRO A 58 7.51 1.13 13.34
C PRO A 58 7.68 0.42 11.98
N LEU A 59 6.94 0.89 10.96
CA LEU A 59 7.04 0.35 9.60
C LEU A 59 8.24 1.00 8.90
N THR A 60 9.29 0.23 8.67
CA THR A 60 10.59 0.73 8.22
C THR A 60 11.00 0.16 6.86
N GLU A 61 10.70 -1.12 6.63
CA GLU A 61 10.95 -1.83 5.38
C GLU A 61 9.63 -2.18 4.69
N PRO A 62 9.61 -2.41 3.36
CA PRO A 62 8.40 -2.80 2.65
C PRO A 62 7.74 -4.06 3.21
N GLU A 63 8.54 -5.02 3.69
CA GLU A 63 8.10 -6.27 4.30
C GLU A 63 7.30 -6.06 5.59
N ASP A 64 7.57 -4.97 6.34
CA ASP A 64 6.82 -4.62 7.56
C ASP A 64 5.34 -4.33 7.25
N LEU A 65 5.03 -3.91 6.02
CA LEU A 65 3.67 -3.65 5.57
C LEU A 65 2.86 -4.93 5.43
N LEU A 66 3.50 -6.07 5.15
CA LEU A 66 2.82 -7.32 4.83
C LEU A 66 1.91 -7.80 5.96
N PRO A 67 2.36 -7.91 7.22
CA PRO A 67 1.51 -8.28 8.35
C PRO A 67 0.72 -7.09 8.94
N ALA A 68 1.13 -5.85 8.66
CA ALA A 68 0.52 -4.66 9.24
C ALA A 68 -0.93 -4.47 8.80
N LYS A 69 -1.74 -3.90 9.68
CA LYS A 69 -3.17 -3.69 9.43
C LYS A 69 -3.43 -2.40 8.67
N ILE A 70 -4.28 -2.49 7.67
CA ILE A 70 -4.82 -1.33 6.95
C ILE A 70 -5.76 -0.56 7.88
N VAL A 71 -5.51 0.74 8.03
CA VAL A 71 -6.28 1.65 8.90
C VAL A 71 -7.02 2.73 8.11
N GLY A 72 -6.78 2.83 6.80
CA GLY A 72 -7.46 3.78 5.94
C GLY A 72 -7.21 3.48 4.47
N VAL A 73 -8.16 3.87 3.63
CA VAL A 73 -8.19 3.57 2.19
C VAL A 73 -8.82 4.72 1.42
N THR A 74 -8.42 4.92 0.17
CA THR A 74 -9.13 5.82 -0.74
C THR A 74 -10.38 5.14 -1.31
N PRO A 75 -11.37 5.90 -1.82
CA PRO A 75 -12.55 5.31 -2.48
C PRO A 75 -12.21 4.37 -3.63
N ARG A 76 -11.15 4.67 -4.39
CA ARG A 76 -10.67 3.79 -5.46
C ARG A 76 -10.15 2.47 -4.90
N ALA A 77 -9.39 2.49 -3.80
CA ALA A 77 -8.91 1.27 -3.15
C ALA A 77 -10.07 0.43 -2.59
N GLU A 78 -11.10 1.06 -2.01
CA GLU A 78 -12.32 0.35 -1.58
C GLU A 78 -13.06 -0.32 -2.75
N ALA A 79 -13.12 0.34 -3.91
CA ALA A 79 -13.72 -0.23 -5.11
C ALA A 79 -12.95 -1.45 -5.65
N LEU A 80 -11.66 -1.59 -5.31
CA LEU A 80 -10.87 -2.81 -5.57
C LEU A 80 -11.13 -3.93 -4.54
N GLY A 81 -11.97 -3.69 -3.53
CA GLY A 81 -12.29 -4.64 -2.48
C GLY A 81 -11.44 -4.51 -1.21
N ILE A 82 -10.52 -3.55 -1.15
CA ILE A 82 -9.65 -3.35 0.02
C ILE A 82 -10.46 -2.73 1.16
N ARG A 83 -10.31 -3.25 2.38
CA ARG A 83 -11.04 -2.78 3.58
C ARG A 83 -10.09 -2.54 4.75
N VAL A 84 -10.49 -1.64 5.65
CA VAL A 84 -9.85 -1.46 6.96
C VAL A 84 -9.87 -2.80 7.73
N GLY A 85 -8.76 -3.14 8.37
CA GLY A 85 -8.56 -4.39 9.10
C GLY A 85 -7.94 -5.53 8.29
N MET A 86 -7.87 -5.40 6.95
CA MET A 86 -7.03 -6.28 6.12
C MET A 86 -5.55 -6.12 6.46
N THR A 87 -4.76 -7.14 6.18
CA THR A 87 -3.30 -7.07 6.17
C THR A 87 -2.82 -6.33 4.91
N GLY A 88 -1.62 -5.75 4.96
CA GLY A 88 -1.02 -5.14 3.77
C GLY A 88 -0.80 -6.16 2.66
N ARG A 89 -0.51 -7.43 2.99
CA ARG A 89 -0.42 -8.51 1.99
C ARG A 89 -1.74 -8.69 1.24
N GLU A 90 -2.87 -8.81 1.93
CA GLU A 90 -4.19 -8.94 1.29
C GLU A 90 -4.50 -7.74 0.39
N ALA A 91 -4.17 -6.53 0.85
CA ALA A 91 -4.36 -5.31 0.06
C ALA A 91 -3.52 -5.30 -1.22
N VAL A 92 -2.24 -5.70 -1.16
CA VAL A 92 -1.37 -5.77 -2.35
C VAL A 92 -1.86 -6.83 -3.33
N GLU A 93 -2.31 -8.00 -2.86
CA GLU A 93 -2.85 -9.04 -3.75
C GLU A 93 -4.05 -8.54 -4.56
N LEU A 94 -4.97 -7.79 -3.93
CA LEU A 94 -6.11 -7.17 -4.62
C LEU A 94 -5.67 -6.13 -5.66
N MET A 95 -4.66 -5.30 -5.34
CA MET A 95 -4.11 -4.34 -6.30
C MET A 95 -3.39 -5.03 -7.47
N LEU A 96 -2.65 -6.11 -7.21
CA LEU A 96 -2.00 -6.89 -8.26
C LEU A 96 -3.01 -7.62 -9.14
N GLN A 97 -4.09 -8.15 -8.57
CA GLN A 97 -5.18 -8.73 -9.34
C GLN A 97 -5.82 -7.68 -10.27
N ALA A 98 -6.09 -6.47 -9.77
CA ALA A 98 -6.61 -5.36 -10.57
C ALA A 98 -5.61 -4.87 -11.63
N SER A 99 -4.30 -4.95 -11.35
CA SER A 99 -3.23 -4.53 -12.27
C SER A 99 -3.25 -5.30 -13.59
N LYS A 100 -3.72 -6.55 -13.59
CA LYS A 100 -3.81 -7.41 -14.79
C LYS A 100 -4.79 -6.86 -15.85
N SER A 101 -5.73 -6.02 -15.45
CA SER A 101 -6.74 -5.44 -16.34
C SER A 101 -6.37 -4.04 -16.84
N LEU A 102 -5.23 -3.48 -16.39
CA LEU A 102 -4.76 -2.17 -16.81
C LEU A 102 -3.83 -2.32 -18.02
N GLY A 103 -4.09 -1.57 -19.09
CA GLY A 103 -3.17 -1.44 -20.22
C GLY A 103 -1.86 -0.78 -19.79
N ASP A 104 -0.76 -1.06 -20.49
CA ASP A 104 0.49 -0.31 -20.31
C ASP A 104 0.22 1.09 -20.85
N GLY A 105 0.04 2.05 -19.94
CA GLY A 105 -0.32 3.42 -20.27
C GLY A 105 0.68 4.11 -21.18
#